data_AF-A0A7W0WLS5-F1
#
_entry.id   AF-A0A7W0WLS5-F1
#
_cell.length_a   1.000
_cell.length_b   1.000
_cell.length_c   1.000
_cell.angle_alpha   90.00
_cell.angle_beta   90.00
_cell.angle_gamma   90.00
#
_symmetry.space_group_name_H-M   'P 1'
#
loop_
_entity.id
_entity.type
_entity.pdbx_description
1 polymer ?
#
loop_
_entity_poly.entity_id
_entity_poly.type
_entity_poly.pdbx_seq_one_letter_code
_entity_poly.pdbx_strand_id
1 'polypeptide(L)'
;MDFLSPGVQVLKFTRVRLPRGTETIPFVGLRRESVHLIEPSIEEDLIETPGSMGRTTPRSVGCLLPAGEVRGTLEVLVNVRVSDYLRQQANLLVLRNCTFTPEGAASGSSDVRRLRTVLVNLAASVGVAEWDAPGPNA
;
A
#
# COMPACT_ATOMS: atom_id res chain seq x y z
N MET A 1 -36.29 0.62 9.31
CA MET A 1 -35.04 -0.13 9.49
C MET A 1 -34.42 -0.30 8.12
N ASP A 2 -33.57 0.64 7.71
CA ASP A 2 -32.82 0.58 6.44
C ASP A 2 -31.35 0.33 6.78
N PHE A 3 -31.01 -0.95 6.99
CA PHE A 3 -29.70 -1.40 7.48
C PHE A 3 -28.85 -2.07 6.39
N LEU A 4 -29.33 -2.15 5.14
CA LEU A 4 -28.74 -2.98 4.07
C LEU A 4 -28.29 -2.22 2.82
N SER A 5 -27.96 -0.94 2.93
CA SER A 5 -27.25 -0.27 1.85
C SER A 5 -26.20 0.65 2.44
N PRO A 6 -25.00 0.13 2.79
CA PRO A 6 -23.84 0.99 2.83
C PRO A 6 -23.69 1.49 1.39
N GLY A 7 -24.21 2.70 1.13
CA GLY A 7 -24.22 3.27 -0.21
C GLY A 7 -22.82 3.16 -0.81
N VAL A 8 -22.73 2.75 -2.07
CA VAL A 8 -21.45 2.52 -2.75
C VAL A 8 -20.59 3.77 -2.58
N GLN A 9 -19.52 3.67 -1.80
CA GLN A 9 -18.60 4.78 -1.58
C GLN A 9 -17.67 4.88 -2.79
N VAL A 10 -18.02 5.77 -3.71
CA VAL A 10 -17.26 6.01 -4.94
C VAL A 10 -16.38 7.24 -4.76
N LEU A 11 -15.07 7.06 -4.91
CA LEU A 11 -14.12 8.13 -5.15
C LEU A 11 -14.29 8.64 -6.58
N LYS A 12 -14.58 9.94 -6.69
CA LYS A 12 -14.78 10.60 -7.98
C LYS A 12 -13.48 11.26 -8.41
N PHE A 13 -13.02 10.92 -9.59
CA PHE A 13 -11.87 11.54 -10.22
C PHE A 13 -12.28 12.18 -11.53
N THR A 14 -11.66 13.31 -11.84
CA THR A 14 -11.84 14.01 -13.12
C THR A 14 -10.50 14.13 -13.81
N ARG A 15 -10.49 14.10 -15.15
CA ARG A 15 -9.27 14.25 -15.97
C ARG A 15 -8.19 13.21 -15.64
N VAL A 16 -8.57 11.94 -15.63
CA VAL A 16 -7.70 10.80 -15.30
C VAL A 16 -7.00 10.26 -16.53
N ARG A 17 -5.74 9.85 -16.41
CA ARG A 17 -5.05 9.05 -17.43
C ARG A 17 -4.93 7.60 -16.94
N LEU A 18 -5.41 6.65 -17.73
CA LEU A 18 -5.27 5.23 -17.40
C LEU A 18 -3.90 4.70 -17.85
N PRO A 19 -3.34 3.66 -17.19
CA PRO A 19 -2.00 3.14 -17.49
C PRO A 19 -1.76 2.73 -18.95
N ARG A 20 -2.81 2.34 -19.68
CA ARG A 20 -2.77 1.94 -21.09
C ARG A 20 -3.53 2.89 -22.03
N GLY A 21 -4.02 4.00 -21.50
CA GLY A 21 -4.76 5.01 -22.25
C GLY A 21 -3.84 6.18 -22.59
N THR A 22 -3.82 6.59 -23.86
CA THR A 22 -3.18 7.83 -24.29
C THR A 22 -4.05 9.06 -23.98
N GLU A 23 -5.36 8.85 -23.87
CA GLU A 23 -6.34 9.91 -23.67
C GLU A 23 -6.62 10.19 -22.18
N THR A 24 -6.95 11.46 -21.91
CA THR A 24 -7.42 11.89 -20.59
C THR A 24 -8.92 11.69 -20.51
N ILE A 25 -9.35 10.81 -19.62
CA ILE A 25 -10.77 10.50 -19.38
C ILE A 25 -11.38 11.61 -18.51
N PRO A 26 -12.52 12.18 -18.92
CA PRO A 26 -13.13 13.30 -18.20
C PRO A 26 -13.59 12.91 -16.79
N PHE A 27 -14.06 11.67 -16.59
CA PHE A 27 -14.59 11.19 -15.33
C PHE A 27 -14.30 9.70 -15.10
N VAL A 28 -13.85 9.35 -13.89
CA VAL A 28 -13.73 7.98 -13.40
C VAL A 28 -14.32 7.90 -11.99
N GLY A 29 -15.25 6.96 -11.78
CA GLY A 29 -15.72 6.57 -10.47
C GLY A 29 -15.02 5.30 -10.01
N LEU A 30 -14.23 5.38 -8.94
CA LEU A 30 -13.54 4.24 -8.36
C LEU A 30 -14.18 3.87 -7.03
N ARG A 31 -14.54 2.61 -6.85
CA ARG A 31 -15.03 2.14 -5.55
C ARG A 31 -13.90 2.15 -4.53
N ARG A 32 -14.16 2.61 -3.31
CA ARG A 32 -13.13 2.75 -2.28
C ARG A 32 -12.47 1.41 -1.95
N GLU A 33 -13.24 0.32 -1.95
CA GLU A 33 -12.76 -1.04 -1.74
C GLU A 33 -11.89 -1.59 -2.88
N SER A 34 -11.96 -1.00 -4.08
CA SER A 34 -11.14 -1.40 -5.23
C SER A 34 -9.79 -0.68 -5.29
N VAL A 35 -9.52 0.24 -4.35
CA VAL A 35 -8.21 0.86 -4.21
C VAL A 35 -7.31 -0.09 -3.44
N HIS A 36 -6.33 -0.71 -4.11
CA HIS A 36 -5.35 -1.58 -3.44
C HIS A 36 -4.10 -0.80 -3.00
N LEU A 37 -3.60 0.07 -3.88
CA LEU A 37 -2.36 0.81 -3.71
C LEU A 37 -2.51 2.24 -4.19
N ILE A 38 -1.86 3.16 -3.47
CA ILE A 38 -1.73 4.55 -3.86
C ILE A 38 -0.25 4.88 -3.86
N GLU A 39 0.28 5.27 -5.02
CA GLU A 39 1.61 5.85 -5.16
C GLU A 39 1.45 7.38 -5.18
N PRO A 40 1.72 8.07 -4.05
CA PRO A 40 1.69 9.52 -4.01
C PRO A 40 2.81 10.10 -4.88
N SER A 41 2.49 11.16 -5.63
CA SER A 41 3.46 11.94 -6.39
C SER A 41 4.08 13.10 -5.59
N ILE A 42 3.67 13.28 -4.32
CA ILE A 42 4.19 14.30 -3.42
C ILE A 42 5.53 13.86 -2.81
N GLU A 43 6.31 14.83 -2.32
CA GLU A 43 7.57 14.53 -1.63
C GLU A 43 7.33 13.66 -0.38
N GLU A 44 8.22 12.69 -0.16
CA GLU A 44 8.10 11.66 0.88
C GLU A 44 7.98 12.24 2.30
N ASP A 45 8.57 13.41 2.50
CA ASP A 45 8.60 14.13 3.78
C ASP A 45 7.23 14.67 4.20
N LEU A 46 6.31 14.83 3.23
CA LEU A 46 4.93 15.25 3.49
C LEU A 46 4.01 14.08 3.86
N ILE A 47 4.52 12.84 3.81
CA ILE A 47 3.76 11.63 4.16
C ILE A 47 4.06 11.30 5.61
N GLU A 48 3.24 11.85 6.50
CA GLU A 48 3.32 11.58 7.93
C GLU A 48 2.90 10.14 8.22
N THR A 49 3.77 9.40 8.89
CA THR A 49 3.40 8.13 9.51
C THR A 49 2.97 8.37 10.95
N PRO A 50 2.06 7.55 11.51
CA PRO A 50 1.69 7.59 12.93
C PRO A 50 2.89 7.47 13.89
N GLY A 51 4.04 7.00 13.39
CA GLY A 51 5.32 6.95 14.12
C GLY A 51 6.15 8.24 14.09
N SER A 52 5.75 9.28 13.37
CA SER A 52 6.52 10.53 13.20
C SER A 52 6.76 11.32 14.49
N MET A 53 5.99 11.08 15.55
CA MET A 53 6.16 11.71 16.87
C MET A 53 7.07 10.91 17.84
N GLY A 54 7.68 9.80 17.40
CA GLY A 54 8.53 8.97 18.26
C GLY A 54 9.69 8.31 17.52
N ARG A 55 10.60 7.67 18.27
CA ARG A 55 11.68 6.88 17.65
C ARG A 55 11.06 5.65 16.98
N THR A 56 11.29 5.50 15.68
CA THR A 56 10.82 4.35 14.90
C THR A 56 11.97 3.38 14.61
N THR A 57 11.63 2.16 14.22
CA THR A 57 12.53 1.14 13.72
C THR A 57 11.97 0.62 12.38
N PRO A 58 12.78 0.59 11.31
CA PRO A 58 12.35 0.03 10.05
C PRO A 58 12.12 -1.48 10.18
N ARG A 59 10.97 -1.96 9.69
CA ARG A 59 10.62 -3.39 9.63
C ARG A 59 10.28 -3.76 8.20
N SER A 60 10.92 -4.80 7.68
CA SER A 60 10.62 -5.31 6.34
C SER A 60 9.32 -6.09 6.38
N VAL A 61 8.36 -5.70 5.54
CA VAL A 61 7.03 -6.30 5.49
C VAL A 61 6.60 -6.55 4.05
N GLY A 62 5.83 -7.63 3.85
CA GLY A 62 5.15 -7.98 2.61
C GLY A 62 3.65 -7.88 2.80
N CYS A 63 2.97 -7.13 1.94
CA CYS A 63 1.51 -7.08 1.84
C CYS A 63 1.06 -7.91 0.64
N LEU A 64 0.26 -8.93 0.90
CA LEU A 64 -0.40 -9.75 -0.11
C LEU A 64 -1.70 -9.08 -0.53
N LEU A 65 -1.86 -8.85 -1.83
CA LEU A 65 -3.02 -8.23 -2.46
C LEU A 65 -3.59 -9.18 -3.51
N PRO A 66 -4.87 -9.05 -3.87
CA PRO A 66 -5.43 -9.85 -4.95
C PRO A 66 -4.72 -9.65 -6.30
N ALA A 67 -4.11 -8.48 -6.52
CA ALA A 67 -3.41 -8.15 -7.75
C ALA A 67 -1.90 -8.50 -7.73
N GLY A 68 -1.37 -9.01 -6.62
CA GLY A 68 0.05 -9.31 -6.46
C GLY A 68 0.58 -9.07 -5.04
N GLU A 69 1.89 -8.91 -4.90
CA GLU A 69 2.56 -8.68 -3.63
C GLU A 69 3.28 -7.33 -3.62
N VAL A 70 3.20 -6.59 -2.52
CA VAL A 70 4.04 -5.41 -2.26
C VAL A 70 4.97 -5.71 -1.10
N ARG A 71 6.28 -5.63 -1.35
CA ARG A 71 7.30 -5.70 -0.31
C ARG A 71 7.87 -4.33 -0.05
N GLY A 72 8.08 -3.96 1.19
CA GLY A 72 8.67 -2.68 1.54
C GLY A 72 9.07 -2.61 3.00
N THR A 73 9.43 -1.41 3.43
CA THR A 73 9.80 -1.11 4.80
C THR A 73 8.68 -0.31 5.47
N LEU A 74 8.24 -0.80 6.62
CA LEU A 74 7.30 -0.14 7.50
C LEU A 74 8.05 0.48 8.68
N GLU A 75 7.77 1.75 8.97
CA GLU A 75 8.31 2.41 10.15
C GLU A 75 7.37 2.19 11.33
N VAL A 76 7.82 1.41 12.32
CA VAL A 76 7.05 1.10 13.52
C VAL A 76 7.74 1.72 14.73
N LEU A 77 6.97 2.21 15.72
CA LEU A 77 7.55 2.74 16.96
C LEU A 77 8.43 1.68 17.66
N VAL A 78 9.53 2.14 18.25
CA VAL A 78 10.43 1.26 19.03
C VAL A 78 9.62 0.52 20.10
N ASN A 79 9.90 -0.77 20.26
CA ASN A 79 9.21 -1.72 21.15
C ASN A 79 7.76 -2.09 20.77
N VAL A 80 7.23 -1.60 19.65
CA VAL A 80 5.93 -2.04 19.11
C VAL A 80 6.16 -3.15 18.09
N ARG A 81 5.41 -4.25 18.23
CA ARG A 81 5.41 -5.35 17.25
C ARG A 81 4.59 -4.96 16.03
N VAL A 82 4.97 -5.46 14.84
CA VAL A 82 4.22 -5.23 13.60
C VAL A 82 2.77 -5.67 13.74
N SER A 83 2.51 -6.79 14.41
CA SER A 83 1.15 -7.29 14.68
C SER A 83 0.28 -6.32 15.48
N ASP A 84 0.86 -5.67 16.49
CA ASP A 84 0.13 -4.73 17.36
C ASP A 84 -0.10 -3.40 16.65
N TYR A 85 0.90 -2.97 15.87
CA TYR A 85 0.78 -1.81 14.98
C TYR A 85 -0.35 -2.00 13.94
N LEU A 86 -0.43 -3.17 13.30
CA LEU A 86 -1.50 -3.48 12.34
C LEU A 86 -2.89 -3.49 12.98
N ARG A 87 -3.01 -3.90 14.25
CA ARG A 87 -4.29 -3.82 14.98
C ARG A 87 -4.74 -2.39 15.27
N GLN A 88 -3.79 -1.47 15.41
CA GLN A 88 -4.07 -0.06 15.69
C GLN A 88 -4.32 0.76 14.41
N GLN A 89 -3.80 0.31 13.27
CA GLN A 89 -3.99 0.97 11.98
C GLN A 89 -5.28 0.53 11.31
N ALA A 90 -6.22 1.46 11.13
CA ALA A 90 -7.56 1.11 10.68
C ALA A 90 -7.70 0.94 9.16
N ASN A 91 -6.89 1.62 8.34
CA ASN A 91 -7.24 1.77 6.90
C ASN A 91 -6.06 1.71 5.94
N LEU A 92 -4.99 2.46 6.20
CA LEU A 92 -3.87 2.61 5.26
C LEU A 92 -2.56 2.29 5.97
N LEU A 93 -1.69 1.54 5.28
CA LEU A 93 -0.34 1.26 5.70
C LEU A 93 0.63 2.00 4.79
N VAL A 94 1.49 2.83 5.35
CA VAL A 94 2.54 3.52 4.60
C VAL A 94 3.77 2.62 4.56
N LEU A 95 4.19 2.23 3.36
CA LEU A 95 5.41 1.49 3.12
C LEU A 95 6.38 2.34 2.30
N ARG A 96 7.66 2.26 2.64
CA ARG A 96 8.77 2.92 1.93
C ARG A 96 9.66 1.88 1.25
N ASN A 97 10.45 2.30 0.25
CA ASN A 97 11.36 1.44 -0.50
C ASN A 97 10.67 0.17 -1.03
N CYS A 98 9.53 0.37 -1.68
CA CYS A 98 8.63 -0.70 -2.06
C CYS A 98 8.99 -1.35 -3.39
N THR A 99 8.64 -2.61 -3.50
CA THR A 99 8.68 -3.40 -4.73
C THR A 99 7.33 -4.08 -4.90
N PHE A 100 6.64 -3.78 -6.00
CA PHE A 100 5.38 -4.42 -6.38
C PHE A 100 5.65 -5.50 -7.42
N THR A 101 5.22 -6.72 -7.11
CA THR A 101 5.27 -7.87 -8.00
C THR A 101 3.83 -8.26 -8.34
N PRO A 102 3.38 -8.08 -9.60
CA PRO A 102 2.05 -8.49 -10.02
C PRO A 102 1.82 -9.99 -9.82
N GLU A 103 0.57 -10.39 -9.62
CA GLU A 103 0.20 -11.81 -9.58
C GLU A 103 0.61 -12.52 -10.88
N GLY A 104 1.26 -13.68 -10.75
CA GLY A 104 1.75 -14.46 -11.90
C GLY A 104 3.10 -14.01 -12.47
N ALA A 105 3.69 -12.91 -11.98
CA ALA A 105 5.05 -12.53 -12.33
C ALA A 105 6.08 -13.37 -11.55
N ALA A 106 7.10 -13.89 -12.25
CA ALA A 106 8.23 -14.55 -11.62
C ALA A 106 9.12 -13.52 -10.90
N SER A 107 9.70 -13.89 -9.75
CA SER A 107 10.69 -13.07 -9.04
C SER A 107 11.84 -12.68 -9.98
N GLY A 108 11.95 -11.38 -10.30
CA GLY A 108 12.97 -10.84 -11.22
C GLY A 108 12.50 -10.60 -12.66
N SER A 109 11.21 -10.76 -12.96
CA SER A 109 10.66 -10.32 -14.25
C SER A 109 10.68 -8.79 -14.39
N SER A 110 10.66 -8.30 -15.63
CA SER A 110 10.57 -6.87 -15.93
C SER A 110 9.27 -6.21 -15.42
N ASP A 111 8.30 -6.99 -14.95
CA ASP A 111 7.03 -6.50 -14.41
C ASP A 111 7.13 -6.06 -12.95
N VAL A 112 8.26 -6.36 -12.29
CA VAL A 112 8.53 -5.92 -10.93
C VAL A 112 8.76 -4.41 -10.91
N ARG A 113 7.85 -3.68 -10.26
CA ARG A 113 7.90 -2.21 -10.20
C ARG A 113 8.46 -1.75 -8.87
N ARG A 114 9.53 -0.96 -8.91
CA ARG A 114 10.06 -0.27 -7.73
C ARG A 114 9.26 1.01 -7.49
N LEU A 115 8.79 1.19 -6.26
CA LEU A 115 7.96 2.30 -5.83
C LEU A 115 8.61 2.91 -4.59
N ARG A 116 8.71 4.25 -4.53
CA ARG A 116 9.42 4.90 -3.43
C ARG A 116 8.64 4.84 -2.12
N THR A 117 7.41 5.36 -2.15
CA THR A 117 6.46 5.29 -1.05
C THR A 117 5.11 4.85 -1.59
N VAL A 118 4.44 3.96 -0.86
CA VAL A 118 3.13 3.43 -1.24
C VAL A 118 2.24 3.38 -0.02
N LEU A 119 1.00 3.84 -0.19
CA LEU A 119 -0.06 3.60 0.79
C LEU A 119 -0.84 2.36 0.36
N VAL A 120 -0.77 1.33 1.19
CA VAL A 120 -1.48 0.07 1.00
C VAL A 120 -2.82 0.13 1.72
N ASN A 121 -3.90 -0.19 1.03
CA ASN A 121 -5.21 -0.31 1.66
C ASN A 121 -5.33 -1.64 2.39
N LEU A 122 -5.31 -1.59 3.73
CA LEU A 122 -5.37 -2.79 4.57
C LEU A 122 -6.70 -3.52 4.41
N ALA A 123 -7.81 -2.81 4.18
CA ALA A 123 -9.13 -3.42 3.98
C ALA A 123 -9.21 -4.24 2.67
N ALA A 124 -8.34 -3.94 1.70
CA ALA A 124 -8.25 -4.65 0.42
C ALA A 124 -7.05 -5.62 0.39
N SER A 125 -6.32 -5.78 1.51
CA SER A 125 -5.21 -6.70 1.63
C SER A 125 -5.67 -8.09 2.05
N VAL A 126 -5.07 -9.13 1.45
CA VAL A 126 -5.33 -10.53 1.78
C VAL A 126 -4.57 -10.91 3.06
N GLY A 127 -3.38 -10.35 3.24
CA GLY A 127 -2.56 -10.57 4.42
C GLY A 127 -1.33 -9.68 4.47
N VAL A 128 -0.72 -9.61 5.65
CA VAL A 128 0.54 -8.91 5.88
C VAL A 128 1.49 -9.85 6.60
N ALA A 129 2.71 -9.96 6.10
CA ALA A 129 3.78 -10.77 6.68
C ALA A 129 4.99 -9.91 6.99
N GLU A 130 5.69 -10.22 8.08
CA GLU A 130 7.03 -9.68 8.35
C GLU A 130 8.05 -10.55 7.61
N TRP A 131 8.99 -9.92 6.92
CA TRP A 131 10.03 -10.61 6.17
C TRP A 131 11.38 -10.25 6.78
N ASP A 132 12.13 -11.24 7.27
CA ASP A 132 13.54 -11.02 7.56
C ASP A 132 14.25 -10.90 6.21
N ALA A 133 14.66 -9.69 5.83
CA ALA A 133 15.59 -9.56 4.73
C ALA A 133 16.80 -10.45 5.06
N PRO A 134 17.25 -11.34 4.16
CA PRO A 134 18.47 -12.07 4.40
C PRO A 134 19.54 -11.01 4.69
N GLY A 135 20.12 -11.07 5.88
CA GLY A 135 21.23 -10.22 6.23
C GLY A 135 22.33 -10.37 5.17
N PRO A 136 23.22 -9.38 5.01
CA PRO A 136 24.27 -9.41 3.99
C PRO A 136 25.29 -10.57 4.11
N ASN A 137 25.05 -11.58 4.97
CA ASN A 137 25.92 -12.72 5.23
C ASN A 137 25.14 -14.06 5.16
N ALA A 138 24.49 -14.33 4.02
CA ALA A 138 24.02 -15.68 3.67
C ALA A 138 24.74 -16.16 2.41
#